data_AF-T0GQM1-F1
#
_entry.id   AF-T0GQM1-F1
#
_cell.length_a   1.000
_cell.length_b   1.000
_cell.length_c   1.000
_cell.angle_alpha   90.00
_cell.angle_beta   90.00
_cell.angle_gamma   90.00
#
_symmetry.space_group_name_H-M   'P 1'
#
loop_
_entity.id
_entity.type
_entity.pdbx_description
1 polymer ?
#
loop_
_entity_poly.entity_id
_entity_poly.type
_entity_poly.pdbx_seq_one_letter_code
_entity_poly.pdbx_strand_id
1 'polypeptide(L)' 'MLNEGYDWKKFDSILENLNVMEIIDQLKTLSNNNPIALCCYEKDPVECHRSRVALWFIKSGFHVAEYREVDNK' A
#
# COMPACT_ATOMS: atom_id res chain seq x y z
N MET A 1 -14.91 -7.68 -20.31
CA MET A 1 -14.59 -6.24 -20.20
C MET A 1 -14.92 -5.85 -18.77
N LEU A 2 -13.92 -5.66 -17.91
CA LEU A 2 -14.13 -5.16 -16.55
C LEU A 2 -14.41 -3.65 -16.65
N ASN A 3 -15.65 -3.31 -16.98
CA ASN A 3 -16.17 -1.94 -17.07
C ASN A 3 -16.78 -1.55 -15.71
N GLU A 4 -16.01 -1.61 -14.64
CA GLU A 4 -16.39 -0.99 -13.38
C GLU A 4 -15.19 -0.16 -12.92
N GLY A 5 -15.33 1.17 -12.97
CA GLY A 5 -14.36 2.07 -12.37
C GLY A 5 -14.19 1.70 -10.89
N TYR A 6 -12.97 1.85 -10.38
CA TYR A 6 -12.67 1.46 -9.01
C TYR A 6 -13.36 2.41 -8.02
N ASP A 7 -14.12 1.85 -7.06
CA ASP A 7 -14.73 2.63 -5.99
C ASP A 7 -13.70 2.91 -4.90
N TRP A 8 -12.99 4.03 -5.06
CA TRP A 8 -11.97 4.48 -4.12
C TRP A 8 -12.53 4.77 -2.73
N LYS A 9 -13.77 5.25 -2.62
CA LYS A 9 -14.39 5.53 -1.31
C LYS A 9 -14.63 4.24 -0.55
N LYS A 10 -15.08 3.20 -1.24
CA LYS A 10 -15.27 1.88 -0.64
C LYS A 10 -13.92 1.30 -0.18
N PHE A 11 -12.86 1.42 -0.98
CA PHE A 11 -11.54 0.93 -0.59
C PHE A 11 -10.97 1.69 0.62
N ASP A 12 -11.06 3.02 0.63
CA ASP A 12 -10.64 3.84 1.77
C ASP A 12 -11.41 3.45 3.04
N SER A 13 -12.73 3.23 2.93
CA SER A 13 -13.55 2.78 4.06
C SER A 13 -13.15 1.39 4.59
N ILE A 14 -12.70 0.48 3.72
CA ILE A 14 -12.14 -0.80 4.17
C ILE A 14 -10.88 -0.54 5.01
N LEU A 15 -9.94 0.26 4.52
CA LEU A 15 -8.70 0.58 5.23
C LEU A 15 -8.94 1.25 6.59
N GLU A 16 -9.91 2.17 6.67
CA GLU A 16 -10.27 2.85 7.92
C GLU A 16 -10.83 1.91 8.99
N ASN A 17 -11.43 0.80 8.59
CA ASN A 17 -11.97 -0.21 9.51
C ASN A 17 -10.94 -1.29 9.90
N LEU A 18 -9.74 -1.29 9.32
CA LEU A 18 -8.69 -2.25 9.67
C LEU A 18 -7.85 -1.74 10.85
N ASN A 19 -7.45 -2.66 11.72
CA ASN A 19 -6.45 -2.39 12.74
C ASN A 19 -5.05 -2.45 12.14
N VAL A 20 -4.42 -1.29 11.95
CA VAL A 20 -3.08 -1.18 11.35
C VAL A 20 -2.02 -2.00 12.08
N MET A 21 -2.10 -2.12 13.41
CA MET A 21 -1.11 -2.86 14.21
C MET A 21 -1.20 -4.36 13.94
N GLU A 22 -2.42 -4.89 13.80
CA GLU A 22 -2.65 -6.29 13.45
C GLU A 22 -2.14 -6.61 12.05
N ILE A 23 -2.40 -5.72 11.08
CA ILE A 23 -1.90 -5.89 9.71
C ILE A 23 -0.37 -5.89 9.68
N ILE A 24 0.29 -4.99 10.41
CA ILE A 24 1.75 -4.94 10.48
C ILE A 24 2.33 -6.21 11.13
N ASP A 25 1.70 -6.73 12.17
CA ASP A 25 2.13 -7.97 12.82
C ASP A 25 2.03 -9.18 11.87
N GLN A 26 0.92 -9.27 11.12
CA GLN A 26 0.74 -10.28 10.08
C GLN A 26 1.79 -10.15 8.98
N LEU A 27 2.06 -8.94 8.50
CA LEU A 27 3.08 -8.69 7.47
C LEU A 27 4.49 -9.06 7.94
N LYS A 28 4.85 -8.70 9.17
CA LYS A 28 6.14 -9.09 9.78
C LYS A 28 6.26 -10.60 9.91
N THR A 29 5.18 -11.27 10.31
CA THR A 29 5.15 -12.73 10.42
C THR A 29 5.34 -13.38 9.06
N LEU A 30 4.60 -12.94 8.05
CA LEU A 30 4.69 -13.46 6.67
C LEU A 30 6.05 -13.22 6.03
N SER A 31 6.67 -12.05 6.29
CA SER A 31 7.98 -11.73 5.75
C SER A 31 9.14 -12.30 6.57
N ASN A 32 8.87 -12.98 7.68
CA ASN A 32 9.90 -13.36 8.67
C ASN A 32 10.78 -12.16 9.08
N ASN A 33 10.12 -11.04 9.42
CA ASN A 33 10.73 -9.75 9.76
C ASN A 33 11.61 -9.12 8.68
N ASN A 34 11.58 -9.63 7.44
CA ASN A 34 12.26 -8.97 6.33
C ASN A 34 11.49 -7.72 5.85
N PRO A 35 12.18 -6.73 5.25
CA PRO A 35 11.52 -5.63 4.58
C PRO A 35 10.53 -6.12 3.51
N ILE A 36 9.41 -5.40 3.36
CA ILE A 36 8.37 -5.73 2.38
C ILE A 36 8.27 -4.64 1.32
N ALA A 37 7.86 -5.02 0.11
CA ALA A 37 7.51 -4.11 -0.96
C ALA A 37 6.00 -4.17 -1.21
N LEU A 38 5.37 -3.00 -1.34
CA LEU A 38 3.98 -2.90 -1.79
C LEU A 38 3.96 -2.91 -3.31
N CYS A 39 3.43 -3.97 -3.91
CA CYS A 39 3.34 -4.13 -5.36
C CYS A 39 1.92 -3.87 -5.84
N CYS A 40 1.79 -3.37 -7.07
CA CYS A 40 0.51 -3.03 -7.69
C CYS A 40 0.65 -3.12 -9.21
N TYR A 41 -0.40 -3.59 -9.88
CA TYR A 41 -0.42 -3.79 -11.34
C TYR A 41 -0.99 -2.58 -12.10
N GLU A 42 -1.52 -1.58 -11.40
CA GLU A 42 -2.05 -0.38 -12.04
C GLU A 42 -0.94 0.47 -12.64
N LYS A 43 -1.21 1.01 -13.84
CA LYS A 43 -0.27 1.82 -14.59
C LYS A 43 -0.11 3.24 -14.05
N ASP A 44 -1.11 3.76 -13.34
CA ASP A 44 -1.07 5.10 -12.77
C ASP A 44 -0.35 5.08 -11.40
N PRO A 45 0.83 5.71 -11.27
CA PRO A 45 1.56 5.73 -10.01
C PRO A 45 0.92 6.66 -8.96
N VAL A 46 0.09 7.62 -9.38
CA VAL A 46 -0.52 8.62 -8.49
C VAL A 46 -1.80 8.06 -7.87
N GLU A 47 -2.66 7.47 -8.68
CA GLU A 47 -3.95 6.90 -8.24
C GLU A 47 -3.97 5.37 -8.41
N CYS A 48 -3.45 4.66 -7.41
CA CYS A 48 -3.49 3.19 -7.36
C CYS A 48 -3.69 2.67 -5.94
N HIS A 49 -4.00 1.38 -5.80
CA HIS A 49 -4.10 0.74 -4.48
C HIS A 49 -2.84 0.88 -3.66
N ARG A 50 -1.66 0.79 -4.29
CA ARG A 50 -0.37 0.94 -3.61
C ARG A 50 -0.26 2.30 -2.96
N SER A 51 -0.57 3.39 -3.68
CA SER A 51 -0.44 4.75 -3.14
C SER A 51 -1.41 4.98 -1.97
N ARG A 52 -2.63 4.43 -2.06
CA ARG A 52 -3.64 4.47 -0.97
C ARG A 52 -3.19 3.72 0.28
N VAL A 53 -2.72 2.48 0.14
CA VAL A 53 -2.20 1.68 1.25
C VAL A 53 -0.94 2.31 1.86
N ALA A 54 -0.04 2.84 1.04
CA ALA A 54 1.14 3.57 1.51
C ALA A 54 0.76 4.80 2.35
N LEU A 55 -0.19 5.62 1.86
CA LEU A 55 -0.70 6.77 2.60
C LEU A 55 -1.39 6.37 3.91
N TRP A 56 -2.14 5.27 3.91
CA TRP A 56 -2.75 4.74 5.12
C TRP A 56 -1.70 4.36 6.17
N PHE A 57 -0.67 3.61 5.81
CA PHE A 57 0.44 3.30 6.70
C PHE A 57 1.17 4.56 7.21
N ILE A 58 1.44 5.53 6.35
CA ILE A 58 2.09 6.80 6.73
C ILE A 58 1.23 7.57 7.74
N LYS A 59 -0.08 7.69 7.50
CA LYS A 59 -1.01 8.35 8.43
C LYS A 59 -1.07 7.64 9.78
N SER A 60 -0.85 6.32 9.80
CA SER A 60 -0.75 5.52 11.02
C SER A 60 0.63 5.55 11.69
N GLY A 61 1.60 6.32 11.16
CA GLY A 61 2.92 6.52 11.78
C GLY A 61 4.02 5.56 11.29
N PHE A 62 3.78 4.78 10.24
CA PHE A 62 4.78 3.88 9.66
C PHE A 62 5.59 4.56 8.55
N HIS A 63 6.87 4.22 8.48
CA HIS A 63 7.73 4.66 7.37
C HIS A 63 7.45 3.82 6.12
N VAL A 64 7.12 4.48 5.02
CA VAL A 64 6.98 3.88 3.69
C VAL A 64 7.75 4.75 2.70
N ALA A 65 8.68 4.16 1.95
CA ALA A 65 9.44 4.83 0.92
C ALA A 65 9.04 4.29 -0.46
N GLU A 66 8.93 5.18 -1.44
CA GLU A 66 8.77 4.77 -2.83
C GLU A 66 10.14 4.43 -3.44
N TYR A 67 10.24 3.25 -4.04
CA TYR A 67 11.45 2.87 -4.76
C TYR A 67 11.62 3.78 -5.98
N ARG A 68 12.81 4.38 -6.09
CA ARG A 68 13.24 5.14 -7.25
C ARG A 68 14.48 4.48 -7.79
N GLU A 69 14.51 4.16 -9.08
CA GLU A 69 15.75 3.78 -9.73
C GLU A 69 16.72 4.96 -9.60
N VAL A 70 17.84 4.72 -8.92
CA VAL A 70 18.96 5.65 -8.91
C VAL A 70 19.68 5.43 -10.24
N ASP A 71 19.63 6.43 -11.12
CA ASP A 71 20.43 6.48 -12.34
C ASP A 71 21.91 6.47 -11.91
N ASN A 72 22.51 5.27 -11.83
CA ASN A 72 23.94 5.12 -11.63
C ASN A 72 24.63 5.46 -12.96
N LYS A 73 24.78 6.76 -13.22
CA LYS A 73 25.67 7.28 -14.26
C LYS A 73 27.09 7.41 -13.74
#